data_AF-V6JTJ3-F1
#
_entry.id   AF-V6JTJ3-F1
#
_cell.length_a   1.000
_cell.length_b   1.000
_cell.length_c   1.000
_cell.angle_alpha   90.00
_cell.angle_beta   90.00
_cell.angle_gamma   90.00
#
_symmetry.space_group_name_H-M   'P 1'
#
loop_
_entity.id
_entity.type
_entity.pdbx_description
1 polymer ?
#
loop_
_entity_poly.entity_id
_entity_poly.type
_entity_poly.pdbx_seq_one_letter_code
_entity_poly.pdbx_strand_id
1 'polypeptide(L)'
;MSGCRSLRVWLNPEHGPALLQPGYDLCWATSWMEEANIWIAPVVGLPRDLPYVDFGSGLFTVRPDGVHWKTEAIVAYAEGRPFAWVDDEQSPADTRYVRARHPGPALLHHVDPRLGLCAGDFAVLREFAQATPV
;
A
#
# COMPACT_ATOMS: atom_id res chain seq x y z
N MET A 1 2.19 31.02 -13.74
CA MET A 1 1.15 30.01 -13.47
C MET A 1 1.73 28.66 -13.85
N SER A 2 2.27 27.91 -12.89
CA SER A 2 2.71 26.53 -13.14
C SER A 2 1.45 25.71 -13.45
N GLY A 3 1.35 25.17 -14.67
CA GLY A 3 0.19 24.39 -15.08
C GLY A 3 0.02 23.16 -14.18
N CYS A 4 -1.19 22.95 -13.67
CA CYS A 4 -1.56 21.70 -13.03
C CYS A 4 -1.37 20.57 -14.06
N ARG A 5 -0.30 19.79 -13.91
CA ARG A 5 -0.04 18.65 -14.79
C ARG A 5 -1.00 17.54 -14.37
N SER A 6 -2.01 17.29 -15.20
CA SER A 6 -2.91 16.16 -15.00
C SER A 6 -2.13 14.86 -15.07
N LEU A 7 -2.28 14.02 -14.05
CA LEU A 7 -1.75 12.66 -14.02
C LEU A 7 -2.75 11.74 -14.70
N ARG A 8 -2.28 10.90 -15.62
CA ARG A 8 -3.08 9.83 -16.21
C ARG A 8 -2.81 8.55 -15.42
N VAL A 9 -3.88 7.94 -14.91
CA VAL A 9 -3.81 6.70 -14.13
C VAL A 9 -4.70 5.67 -14.82
N TRP A 10 -4.24 4.43 -14.89
CA TRP A 10 -5.03 3.29 -15.38
C TRP A 10 -5.63 2.58 -14.18
N LEU A 11 -6.94 2.43 -14.16
CA LEU A 11 -7.67 1.85 -13.04
C LEU A 11 -8.60 0.74 -13.55
N ASN A 12 -8.60 -0.39 -12.85
CA ASN A 12 -9.53 -1.47 -13.09
C ASN A 12 -10.64 -1.42 -12.01
N PRO A 13 -11.91 -1.16 -12.38
CA PRO A 13 -13.03 -1.14 -11.45
C PRO A 13 -13.23 -2.43 -10.63
N GLU A 14 -12.72 -3.56 -11.12
CA GLU A 14 -12.86 -4.85 -10.44
C GLU A 14 -11.91 -4.99 -9.23
N HIS A 15 -10.88 -4.15 -9.13
CA HIS A 15 -9.89 -4.26 -8.05
C HIS A 15 -10.45 -3.90 -6.67
N GLY A 16 -11.37 -2.93 -6.55
CA GLY A 16 -11.91 -2.57 -5.24
C GLY A 16 -12.68 -3.71 -4.57
N PRO A 17 -13.69 -4.30 -5.23
CA PRO A 17 -14.37 -5.48 -4.71
C PRO A 17 -13.42 -6.63 -4.38
N ALA A 18 -12.40 -6.88 -5.22
CA ALA A 18 -11.42 -7.94 -4.98
C ALA A 18 -10.53 -7.65 -3.75
N LEU A 19 -10.15 -6.39 -3.51
CA LEU A 19 -9.37 -5.98 -2.33
C LEU A 19 -10.18 -6.06 -1.02
N LEU A 20 -11.50 -5.93 -1.07
CA LEU A 20 -12.37 -5.99 0.11
C LEU A 20 -12.69 -7.42 0.57
N GLN A 21 -12.44 -8.44 -0.26
CA GLN A 21 -12.75 -9.84 0.04
C GLN A 21 -11.84 -10.55 1.05
N PRO A 22 -10.52 -10.34 1.11
CA PRO A 22 -9.62 -11.22 1.87
C PRO A 22 -9.64 -11.07 3.39
N GLY A 23 -10.51 -10.22 3.95
CA GLY A 23 -10.56 -9.97 5.40
C GLY A 23 -9.53 -8.95 5.89
N TYR A 24 -9.13 -8.00 5.05
CA TYR A 24 -8.26 -6.88 5.43
C TYR A 24 -9.05 -5.64 5.81
N ASP A 25 -8.54 -4.91 6.80
CA ASP A 25 -8.84 -3.49 6.96
C ASP A 25 -7.96 -2.70 5.97
N LEU A 26 -8.56 -2.22 4.87
CA LEU A 26 -7.82 -1.50 3.83
C LEU A 26 -7.38 -0.11 4.29
N CYS A 27 -6.17 0.29 3.88
CA CYS A 27 -5.58 1.59 4.13
C CYS A 27 -4.76 2.05 2.92
N TRP A 28 -4.82 3.33 2.57
CA TRP A 28 -3.99 3.91 1.53
C TRP A 28 -2.57 4.18 2.03
N ALA A 29 -1.57 3.71 1.29
CA ALA A 29 -0.15 4.00 1.53
C ALA A 29 0.50 4.69 0.33
N THR A 30 -0.17 5.72 -0.20
CA THR A 30 0.22 6.43 -1.43
C THR A 30 0.60 7.88 -1.13
N SER A 31 1.36 8.52 -2.03
CA SER A 31 1.68 9.95 -1.91
C SER A 31 0.46 10.86 -2.03
N TRP A 32 -0.69 10.36 -2.49
CA TRP A 32 -1.94 11.09 -2.58
C TRP A 32 -2.66 11.14 -1.22
N MET A 33 -2.32 10.24 -0.29
CA MET A 33 -2.91 10.18 1.05
C MET A 33 -4.45 10.20 0.99
N GLU A 34 -5.10 11.14 1.70
CA GLU A 34 -6.55 11.34 1.70
C GLU A 34 -7.12 11.59 0.29
N GLU A 35 -6.37 12.23 -0.61
CA GLU A 35 -6.86 12.55 -1.95
C GLU A 35 -7.17 11.29 -2.78
N ALA A 36 -6.60 10.13 -2.42
CA ALA A 36 -6.93 8.84 -3.03
C ALA A 36 -8.43 8.49 -2.86
N ASN A 37 -9.06 8.92 -1.76
CA ASN A 37 -10.49 8.74 -1.53
C ASN A 37 -11.37 9.59 -2.45
N ILE A 38 -10.84 10.72 -2.92
CA ILE A 38 -11.54 11.63 -3.82
C ILE A 38 -11.44 11.13 -5.27
N TRP A 39 -10.24 10.75 -5.69
CA TRP A 39 -9.92 10.51 -7.08
C TRP A 39 -9.87 9.04 -7.50
N ILE A 40 -9.46 8.14 -6.61
CA ILE A 40 -9.21 6.73 -6.94
C ILE A 40 -10.35 5.85 -6.44
N ALA A 41 -10.68 5.92 -5.15
CA ALA A 41 -11.66 5.04 -4.51
C ALA A 41 -12.99 4.93 -5.28
N PRO A 42 -13.60 6.02 -5.78
CA PRO A 42 -14.87 5.94 -6.49
C PRO A 42 -14.79 5.21 -7.83
N VAL A 43 -13.64 5.28 -8.49
CA VAL A 43 -13.43 4.68 -9.81
C VAL A 43 -13.23 3.17 -9.68
N VAL A 44 -12.61 2.72 -8.59
CA VAL A 44 -12.37 1.30 -8.31
C VAL A 44 -13.43 0.65 -7.42
N GLY A 45 -14.45 1.39 -6.98
CA GLY A 45 -15.53 0.86 -6.14
C GLY A 45 -15.15 0.63 -4.68
N LEU A 46 -14.16 1.37 -4.17
CA LEU A 46 -13.78 1.37 -2.74
C LEU A 46 -14.55 2.43 -1.93
N PRO A 47 -14.67 2.27 -0.60
CA PRO A 47 -15.21 3.30 0.28
C PRO A 47 -14.45 4.63 0.13
N ARG A 48 -15.16 5.75 0.31
CA ARG A 48 -14.61 7.11 0.14
C ARG A 48 -14.01 7.69 1.42
N ASP A 49 -13.91 6.88 2.46
CA ASP A 49 -13.45 7.24 3.80
C ASP A 49 -12.43 6.21 4.31
N LEU A 50 -11.73 5.54 3.39
CA LEU A 50 -10.66 4.63 3.78
C LEU A 50 -9.58 5.40 4.54
N PRO A 51 -9.02 4.80 5.61
CA PRO A 51 -7.88 5.40 6.28
C PRO A 51 -6.66 5.46 5.34
N TYR A 52 -5.70 6.29 5.70
CA TYR A 52 -4.44 6.43 4.99
C TYR A 52 -3.27 6.58 5.97
N VAL A 53 -2.08 6.19 5.53
CA VAL A 53 -0.84 6.48 6.24
C VAL A 53 -0.46 7.92 5.95
N ASP A 54 -0.43 8.75 6.99
CA ASP A 54 0.14 10.10 6.90
C ASP A 54 1.66 10.02 6.91
N PHE A 55 2.28 10.47 5.82
CA PHE A 55 3.74 10.47 5.67
C PHE A 55 4.39 11.80 6.09
N GLY A 56 3.60 12.84 6.38
CA GLY A 56 4.07 14.12 6.89
C GLY A 56 5.32 14.66 6.17
N SER A 57 6.33 15.03 6.97
CA SER A 57 7.63 15.51 6.46
C SER A 57 8.50 14.42 5.81
N GLY A 58 8.14 13.15 5.95
CA GLY A 58 8.85 12.03 5.34
C GLY A 58 8.51 11.83 3.86
N LEU A 59 7.43 12.44 3.36
CA LEU A 59 6.99 12.32 1.96
C LEU A 59 8.13 12.66 0.98
N PHE A 60 8.45 11.72 0.09
CA PHE A 60 9.55 11.80 -0.91
C PHE A 60 10.96 12.02 -0.34
N THR A 61 11.17 11.85 0.96
CA THR A 61 12.50 12.04 1.57
C THR A 61 13.45 10.90 1.16
N VAL A 62 14.61 11.24 0.62
CA VAL A 62 15.65 10.23 0.35
C VAL A 62 16.34 9.87 1.65
N ARG A 63 16.35 8.58 1.98
CA ARG A 63 17.01 8.08 3.18
C ARG A 63 18.43 7.59 2.87
N PRO A 64 19.44 7.94 3.71
CA PRO A 64 20.81 7.47 3.50
C PRO A 64 21.00 5.96 3.59
N ASP A 65 20.11 5.25 4.28
CA ASP A 65 20.13 3.79 4.43
C ASP A 65 19.49 3.04 3.25
N GLY A 66 18.98 3.77 2.25
CA GLY A 66 18.34 3.22 1.06
C GLY A 66 16.94 2.63 1.29
N VAL A 67 16.38 2.76 2.50
CA VAL A 67 15.00 2.38 2.80
C VAL A 67 14.05 3.37 2.13
N HIS A 68 12.91 2.89 1.64
CA HIS A 68 11.88 3.69 1.03
C HIS A 68 11.23 4.60 2.08
N TRP A 69 10.89 5.82 1.68
CA TRP A 69 10.35 6.83 2.59
C TRP A 69 9.02 6.42 3.23
N LYS A 70 8.24 5.56 2.56
CA LYS A 70 6.99 5.00 3.09
C LYS A 70 7.23 3.99 4.23
N THR A 71 8.35 3.29 4.23
CA THR A 71 8.50 2.03 5.00
C THR A 71 8.40 2.23 6.51
N GLU A 72 9.09 3.24 7.06
CA GLU A 72 9.04 3.50 8.51
C GLU A 72 7.63 3.92 8.96
N ALA A 73 6.96 4.78 8.19
CA ALA A 73 5.60 5.23 8.49
C ALA A 73 4.57 4.09 8.39
N ILE A 74 4.69 3.21 7.40
CA ILE A 74 3.83 2.01 7.29
C ILE A 74 4.03 1.08 8.48
N VAL A 75 5.28 0.82 8.88
CA VAL A 75 5.58 -0.02 10.05
C VAL A 75 5.03 0.60 11.33
N ALA A 76 5.15 1.92 11.49
CA ALA A 76 4.58 2.64 12.62
C ALA A 76 3.05 2.56 12.63
N TYR A 77 2.39 2.81 11.49
CA TYR A 77 0.93 2.75 11.33
C TYR A 77 0.36 1.34 11.58
N ALA A 78 1.11 0.29 11.24
CA ALA A 78 0.71 -1.08 11.54
C ALA A 78 0.63 -1.33 13.05
N GLU A 79 1.40 -0.60 13.87
CA GLU A 79 1.39 -0.70 15.34
C GLU A 79 1.56 -2.14 15.86
N GLY A 80 2.37 -2.94 15.16
CA GLY A 80 2.59 -4.36 15.50
C GLY A 80 1.51 -5.33 15.00
N ARG A 81 0.40 -4.83 14.44
CA ARG A 81 -0.60 -5.67 13.76
C ARG A 81 -0.02 -6.26 12.48
N PRO A 82 -0.39 -7.49 12.11
CA PRO A 82 0.02 -8.05 10.84
C PRO A 82 -0.43 -7.17 9.67
N PHE A 83 0.40 -7.02 8.63
CA PHE A 83 0.05 -6.20 7.48
C PHE A 83 0.60 -6.74 6.15
N ALA A 84 -0.09 -6.41 5.07
CA ALA A 84 0.42 -6.57 3.71
C ALA A 84 0.60 -5.18 3.07
N TRP A 85 1.80 -4.88 2.60
CA TRP A 85 2.09 -3.68 1.83
C TRP A 85 2.24 -4.05 0.35
N VAL A 86 1.29 -3.60 -0.46
CA VAL A 86 1.22 -3.79 -1.91
C VAL A 86 1.72 -2.53 -2.60
N ASP A 87 2.78 -2.63 -3.39
CA ASP A 87 3.45 -1.50 -4.06
C ASP A 87 4.39 -2.03 -5.15
N ASP A 88 4.90 -1.16 -5.99
CA ASP A 88 5.94 -1.47 -6.99
C ASP A 88 7.31 -0.88 -6.61
N GLU A 89 7.38 -0.03 -5.59
CA GLU A 89 8.60 0.72 -5.24
C GLU A 89 9.45 0.05 -4.15
N GLN A 90 9.03 -1.09 -3.57
CA GLN A 90 9.80 -1.69 -2.48
C GLN A 90 11.13 -2.28 -2.96
N SER A 91 12.09 -2.29 -2.05
CA SER A 91 13.45 -2.77 -2.25
C SER A 91 13.85 -3.83 -1.20
N PRO A 92 14.98 -4.52 -1.40
CA PRO A 92 15.53 -5.41 -0.38
C PRO A 92 15.86 -4.70 0.94
N ALA A 93 16.12 -3.38 0.92
CA ALA A 93 16.34 -2.60 2.14
C ALA A 93 15.08 -2.52 2.99
N ASP A 94 13.91 -2.38 2.35
CA ASP A 94 12.61 -2.31 3.02
C ASP A 94 12.26 -3.63 3.69
N THR A 95 12.50 -4.73 2.99
CA THR A 95 12.31 -6.07 3.58
C THR A 95 13.18 -6.26 4.82
N ARG A 96 14.45 -5.84 4.78
CA ARG A 96 15.34 -5.92 5.95
C ARG A 96 14.86 -5.02 7.09
N TYR A 97 14.43 -3.79 6.78
CA TYR A 97 13.90 -2.87 7.77
C TYR A 97 12.67 -3.43 8.47
N VAL A 98 11.69 -3.89 7.72
CA VAL A 98 10.43 -4.44 8.24
C VAL A 98 10.70 -5.67 9.12
N ARG A 99 11.53 -6.61 8.65
CA ARG A 99 11.91 -7.79 9.46
C ARG A 99 12.60 -7.43 10.78
N ALA A 100 13.38 -6.35 10.80
CA ALA A 100 14.10 -5.93 12.00
C ALA A 100 13.25 -5.10 12.97
N ARG A 101 12.19 -4.43 12.49
CA ARG A 101 11.46 -3.41 13.26
C ARG A 101 10.00 -3.75 13.52
N HIS A 102 9.40 -4.64 12.75
CA HIS A 102 8.02 -5.05 12.93
C HIS A 102 7.95 -6.44 13.58
N PRO A 103 7.32 -6.57 14.76
CA PRO A 103 7.29 -7.84 15.49
C PRO A 103 6.29 -8.86 14.94
N GLY A 104 5.30 -8.41 14.16
CA GLY A 104 4.25 -9.25 13.60
C GLY A 104 4.58 -9.81 12.21
N PRO A 105 3.71 -10.68 11.66
CA PRO A 105 3.77 -11.09 10.26
C PRO A 105 3.61 -9.89 9.33
N ALA A 106 4.53 -9.73 8.39
CA ALA A 106 4.46 -8.69 7.37
C ALA A 106 4.75 -9.26 5.98
N LEU A 107 3.88 -8.93 5.03
CA LEU A 107 4.05 -9.24 3.61
C LEU A 107 4.37 -7.96 2.84
N LEU A 108 5.51 -7.93 2.15
CA LEU A 108 5.81 -6.90 1.16
C LEU A 108 5.57 -7.51 -0.22
N HIS A 109 4.41 -7.19 -0.80
CA HIS A 109 3.97 -7.76 -2.06
C HIS A 109 4.28 -6.79 -3.20
N HIS A 110 5.22 -7.18 -4.06
CA HIS A 110 5.61 -6.39 -5.21
C HIS A 110 4.64 -6.63 -6.38
N VAL A 111 4.16 -5.56 -7.01
CA VAL A 111 3.28 -5.61 -8.19
C VAL A 111 4.01 -5.01 -9.39
N ASP A 112 3.94 -5.64 -10.57
CA ASP A 112 4.48 -5.03 -11.79
C ASP A 112 3.60 -3.84 -12.19
N PRO A 113 4.14 -2.59 -12.22
CA PRO A 113 3.35 -1.41 -12.52
C PRO A 113 2.83 -1.37 -13.96
N ARG A 114 3.37 -2.22 -14.86
CA ARG A 114 2.88 -2.35 -16.25
C ARG A 114 1.60 -3.18 -16.34
N LEU A 115 1.39 -4.09 -15.40
CA LEU A 115 0.25 -5.01 -15.38
C LEU A 115 -0.79 -4.59 -14.34
N GLY A 116 -0.33 -4.02 -13.22
CA GLY A 116 -1.17 -3.83 -12.04
C GLY A 116 -1.48 -5.15 -11.35
N LEU A 117 -2.43 -5.12 -10.41
CA LEU A 117 -2.88 -6.30 -9.69
C LEU A 117 -3.52 -7.32 -10.64
N CYS A 118 -3.06 -8.56 -10.55
CA CYS A 118 -3.56 -9.71 -11.29
C CYS A 118 -4.15 -10.74 -10.32
N ALA A 119 -4.86 -11.74 -10.85
CA ALA A 119 -5.49 -12.79 -10.04
C ALA A 119 -4.51 -13.53 -9.11
N GLY A 120 -3.25 -13.68 -9.52
CA GLY A 120 -2.20 -14.28 -8.70
C GLY A 120 -1.86 -13.44 -7.45
N ASP A 121 -1.86 -12.11 -7.57
CA ASP A 121 -1.59 -11.21 -6.46
C ASP A 121 -2.68 -11.32 -5.39
N PHE A 122 -3.94 -11.35 -5.82
CA PHE A 122 -5.08 -11.57 -4.92
C PHE A 122 -5.05 -12.96 -4.26
N ALA A 123 -4.49 -13.98 -4.90
CA ALA A 123 -4.29 -15.28 -4.28
C ALA A 123 -3.25 -15.22 -3.16
N VAL A 124 -2.10 -14.59 -3.40
CA VAL A 124 -1.05 -14.40 -2.39
C VAL A 124 -1.58 -13.63 -1.18
N LEU A 125 -2.35 -12.56 -1.40
CA LEU A 125 -2.97 -11.80 -0.31
C LEU A 125 -3.96 -12.64 0.51
N ARG A 126 -4.81 -13.45 -0.15
CA ARG A 126 -5.72 -14.35 0.57
C ARG A 126 -4.98 -15.41 1.38
N GLU A 127 -3.92 -16.00 0.82
CA GLU A 127 -3.10 -16.99 1.54
C GLU A 127 -2.43 -16.37 2.76
N PHE A 128 -1.90 -15.16 2.65
CA PHE A 128 -1.31 -14.45 3.79
C PHE A 128 -2.35 -14.15 4.88
N ALA A 129 -3.55 -13.68 4.53
CA ALA A 129 -4.64 -13.46 5.48
C ALA A 129 -5.03 -14.75 6.22
N GLN A 130 -5.11 -15.89 5.52
CA GLN A 130 -5.50 -17.17 6.11
C GLN A 130 -4.41 -17.77 7.02
N ALA A 131 -3.14 -17.51 6.73
CA ALA A 131 -2.01 -17.99 7.53
C ALA A 131 -1.72 -17.13 8.77
N THR A 132 -2.37 -15.96 8.88
CA THR A 132 -2.11 -14.98 9.93
C THR A 132 -3.24 -15.02 10.97
N PRO A 133 -2.95 -15.41 12.22
CA PRO A 133 -3.96 -15.40 13.28
C PRO A 133 -4.41 -13.96 13.60
N VAL A 134 -5.70 -13.81 13.91
CA VAL A 134 -6.33 -12.56 14.38
C VAL A 134 -5.89 -12.25 15.81
#